data_AF-A0A2V6SCY2-F1
#
_entry.id   AF-A0A2V6SCY2-F1
#
_cell.length_a   1.000
_cell.length_b   1.000
_cell.length_c   1.000
_cell.angle_alpha   90.00
_cell.angle_beta   90.00
_cell.angle_gamma   90.00
#
_symmetry.space_group_name_H-M   'P 1'
#
loop_
_entity.id
_entity.type
_entity.pdbx_description
1 polymer ?
#
loop_
_entity_poly.entity_id
_entity_poly.type
_entity_poly.pdbx_seq_one_letter_code
_entity_poly.pdbx_strand_id
1 'polypeptide(L)'
;MDQETISRVACDAAVLLTEAIRELTIPQHLVTCAKRLEEAKQASETYAAAVRRIAMAATVIGVYRVGETRRHFLTPWLFSEEELQHLDLRDIERFVRDSGAFETVRSQWAAHAQAKKSTGGTPGRLIPASALGRALERTGIGDEEQFLRCVRDELTPAVERVRDKVLEAHPEARDFITTGYPKALQQGAIDEEKSRGAV
;
A
#
# COMPACT_ATOMS: atom_id res chain seq x y z
N MET A 1 -9.88 27.05 -4.61
CA MET A 1 -10.42 25.97 -3.75
C MET A 1 -10.65 26.58 -2.38
N ASP A 2 -11.79 26.35 -1.75
CA ASP A 2 -12.05 26.89 -0.40
C ASP A 2 -11.21 26.16 0.67
N GLN A 3 -11.10 26.78 1.84
CA GLN A 3 -10.29 26.28 2.95
C GLN A 3 -10.79 24.93 3.47
N GLU A 4 -12.11 24.70 3.42
CA GLU A 4 -12.75 23.46 3.85
C GLU A 4 -12.33 22.28 2.95
N THR A 5 -12.33 22.50 1.63
CA THR A 5 -11.89 21.49 0.67
C THR A 5 -10.40 21.21 0.81
N ILE A 6 -9.57 22.23 1.03
CA ILE A 6 -8.13 22.05 1.29
C ILE A 6 -7.90 21.17 2.52
N SER A 7 -8.58 21.50 3.63
CA SER A 7 -8.47 20.76 4.89
C SER A 7 -8.93 19.31 4.75
N ARG A 8 -10.04 19.06 4.03
CA ARG A 8 -10.52 17.71 3.74
C ARG A 8 -9.51 16.90 2.94
N VAL A 9 -8.96 17.46 1.86
CA VAL A 9 -8.00 16.74 1.01
C VAL A 9 -6.70 16.47 1.78
N ALA A 10 -6.24 17.41 2.62
CA ALA A 10 -5.09 17.19 3.49
C ALA A 10 -5.34 16.05 4.51
N CYS A 11 -6.54 16.01 5.10
CA CYS A 11 -6.96 14.92 5.97
C CYS A 11 -6.97 13.56 5.25
N ASP A 12 -7.56 13.50 4.04
CA ASP A 12 -7.61 12.27 3.23
C ASP A 12 -6.21 11.79 2.85
N ALA A 13 -5.34 12.71 2.40
CA ALA A 13 -3.94 12.42 2.08
C ALA A 13 -3.19 11.91 3.32
N ALA A 14 -3.37 12.54 4.49
CA ALA A 14 -2.74 12.12 5.74
C ALA A 14 -3.18 10.70 6.16
N VAL A 15 -4.47 10.36 6.00
CA VAL A 15 -4.97 8.99 6.23
C VAL A 15 -4.27 8.00 5.30
N LEU A 16 -4.27 8.27 3.99
CA LEU A 16 -3.70 7.37 2.99
C LEU A 16 -2.20 7.15 3.17
N LEU A 17 -1.44 8.22 3.45
CA LEU A 17 -0.01 8.13 3.75
C LEU A 17 0.25 7.34 5.03
N THR A 18 -0.56 7.53 6.07
CA THR A 18 -0.43 6.79 7.33
C THR A 18 -0.71 5.30 7.14
N GLU A 19 -1.75 4.95 6.39
CA GLU A 19 -2.04 3.56 6.04
C GLU A 19 -0.94 2.94 5.17
N ALA A 20 -0.43 3.69 4.19
CA ALA A 20 0.69 3.23 3.37
C ALA A 20 1.93 2.92 4.23
N ILE A 21 2.29 3.79 5.19
CA ILE A 21 3.42 3.55 6.09
C ILE A 21 3.24 2.24 6.88
N ARG A 22 2.03 1.97 7.38
CA ARG A 22 1.71 0.71 8.07
C ARG A 22 1.87 -0.49 7.14
N GLU A 23 1.35 -0.40 5.93
CA GLU A 23 1.41 -1.43 4.89
C GLU A 23 2.83 -1.67 4.37
N LEU A 24 3.74 -0.69 4.47
CA LEU A 24 5.15 -0.85 4.09
C LEU A 24 6.02 -1.35 5.24
N THR A 25 5.70 -0.99 6.49
CA THR A 25 6.56 -1.25 7.66
C THR A 25 6.25 -2.58 8.34
N ILE A 26 4.97 -2.86 8.61
CA ILE A 26 4.55 -4.07 9.34
C ILE A 26 5.00 -5.36 8.64
N PRO A 27 4.89 -5.49 7.30
CA PRO A 27 5.36 -6.69 6.62
C PRO A 27 6.83 -7.03 6.85
N GLN A 28 7.69 -6.02 6.96
CA GLN A 28 9.12 -6.23 7.18
C GLN A 28 9.40 -6.84 8.56
N HIS A 29 8.65 -6.38 9.57
CA HIS A 29 8.69 -6.96 10.90
C HIS A 29 8.16 -8.39 10.89
N LEU A 30 7.08 -8.68 10.16
CA LEU A 30 6.54 -10.03 10.04
C LEU A 30 7.55 -10.99 9.39
N VAL A 31 8.24 -10.58 8.32
CA VAL A 31 9.30 -11.38 7.69
C VAL A 31 10.44 -11.66 8.66
N THR A 32 10.88 -10.63 9.40
CA THR A 32 11.96 -10.75 10.40
C THR A 32 11.57 -11.72 11.52
N CYS A 33 10.36 -11.58 12.06
CA CYS A 33 9.85 -12.46 13.11
C CYS A 33 9.70 -13.91 12.61
N ALA A 34 9.14 -14.11 11.41
CA ALA A 34 9.00 -15.43 10.82
C ALA A 34 10.35 -16.14 10.64
N LYS A 35 11.36 -15.42 10.12
CA LYS A 35 12.72 -15.93 9.98
C LYS A 35 13.34 -16.34 11.32
N ARG A 36 13.19 -15.50 12.35
CA ARG A 36 13.70 -15.82 13.70
C ARG A 36 13.02 -17.05 14.31
N LEU A 37 11.71 -17.19 14.14
CA LEU A 37 10.96 -18.35 14.64
C LEU A 37 11.37 -19.64 13.91
N GLU A 38 11.60 -19.56 12.60
CA GLU A 38 12.14 -20.66 11.79
C GLU A 38 13.54 -21.09 12.26
N GLU A 39 14.47 -20.14 12.38
CA GLU A 39 15.84 -20.37 12.85
C GLU A 39 15.89 -20.95 14.27
N ALA A 40 14.99 -20.50 15.15
CA ALA A 40 14.83 -21.02 16.51
C ALA A 40 14.09 -22.37 16.57
N LYS A 41 13.67 -22.94 15.43
CA LYS A 41 12.86 -24.16 15.33
C LYS A 41 11.52 -24.10 16.10
N GLN A 42 10.99 -22.89 16.28
CA GLN A 42 9.70 -22.62 16.91
C GLN A 42 8.56 -22.56 15.88
N ALA A 43 8.90 -22.41 14.60
CA ALA A 43 7.98 -22.52 13.48
C ALA A 43 8.56 -23.42 12.37
N SER A 44 7.69 -24.01 11.55
CA SER A 44 8.13 -24.76 10.37
C SER A 44 8.56 -23.82 9.24
N GLU A 45 9.40 -24.31 8.34
CA GLU A 45 9.76 -23.62 7.09
C GLU A 45 8.50 -23.23 6.28
N THR A 46 7.51 -24.12 6.20
CA THR A 46 6.24 -23.86 5.52
C THR A 46 5.49 -22.68 6.12
N TYR A 47 5.45 -22.58 7.46
CA TYR A 47 4.82 -21.45 8.15
C TYR A 47 5.57 -20.16 7.83
N ALA A 48 6.90 -20.16 7.93
CA ALA A 48 7.71 -18.99 7.65
C ALA A 48 7.57 -18.53 6.19
N ALA A 49 7.53 -19.47 5.23
CA ALA A 49 7.26 -19.19 3.83
C ALA A 49 5.86 -18.56 3.61
N ALA A 50 4.83 -19.05 4.30
CA ALA A 50 3.49 -18.47 4.23
C ALA A 50 3.45 -17.03 4.77
N VAL A 51 4.12 -16.75 5.90
CA VAL A 51 4.22 -15.39 6.45
C VAL A 51 4.98 -14.46 5.50
N ARG A 52 6.11 -14.91 4.94
CA ARG A 52 6.86 -14.16 3.92
C ARG A 52 5.97 -13.80 2.73
N ARG A 53 5.18 -14.76 2.24
CA ARG A 53 4.24 -14.55 1.13
C ARG A 53 3.18 -13.49 1.44
N ILE A 54 2.57 -13.54 2.63
CA ILE A 54 1.58 -12.56 3.09
C ILE A 54 2.21 -11.16 3.21
N ALA A 55 3.41 -11.09 3.79
CA ALA A 55 4.15 -9.85 3.94
C ALA A 55 4.49 -9.23 2.58
N MET A 56 4.96 -10.03 1.62
CA MET A 56 5.23 -9.56 0.26
C MET A 56 3.95 -9.04 -0.43
N ALA A 57 2.83 -9.75 -0.27
CA ALA A 57 1.54 -9.31 -0.80
C ALA A 57 1.12 -7.94 -0.23
N ALA A 58 1.19 -7.77 1.09
CA ALA A 58 0.88 -6.50 1.74
C ALA A 58 1.82 -5.38 1.29
N THR A 59 3.12 -5.67 1.15
CA THR A 59 4.13 -4.68 0.72
C THR A 59 3.83 -4.16 -0.69
N VAL A 60 3.52 -5.05 -1.65
CA VAL A 60 3.18 -4.62 -3.03
C VAL A 60 1.90 -3.82 -3.07
N ILE A 61 0.90 -4.16 -2.25
CA ILE A 61 -0.32 -3.35 -2.12
C ILE A 61 0.02 -1.97 -1.57
N GLY A 62 0.85 -1.89 -0.54
CA GLY A 62 1.32 -0.62 0.03
C GLY A 62 2.06 0.24 -1.00
N VAL A 63 3.00 -0.36 -1.75
CA VAL A 63 3.73 0.33 -2.84
C VAL A 63 2.78 0.87 -3.89
N TYR A 64 1.78 0.08 -4.29
CA TYR A 64 0.76 0.54 -5.24
C TYR A 64 -0.08 1.70 -4.68
N ARG A 65 -0.51 1.60 -3.41
CA ARG A 65 -1.25 2.67 -2.73
C ARG A 65 -0.45 3.96 -2.64
N VAL A 66 0.86 3.90 -2.40
CA VAL A 66 1.73 5.09 -2.45
C VAL A 66 1.67 5.74 -3.83
N GLY A 67 1.75 4.94 -4.90
CA GLY A 67 1.61 5.43 -6.27
C GLY A 67 0.27 6.12 -6.54
N GLU A 68 -0.84 5.53 -6.10
CA GLU A 68 -2.18 6.15 -6.20
C GLU A 68 -2.30 7.42 -5.38
N THR A 69 -1.80 7.39 -4.13
CA THR A 69 -1.83 8.54 -3.22
C THR A 69 -1.06 9.72 -3.82
N ARG A 70 0.14 9.45 -4.33
CA ARG A 70 0.97 10.45 -5.02
C ARG A 70 0.24 11.07 -6.21
N ARG A 71 -0.33 10.24 -7.09
CA ARG A 71 -0.95 10.69 -8.33
C ARG A 71 -2.28 11.44 -8.13
N HIS A 72 -3.06 11.03 -7.13
CA HIS A 72 -4.45 11.46 -7.00
C HIS A 72 -4.74 12.34 -5.79
N PHE A 73 -3.92 12.26 -4.74
CA PHE A 73 -4.16 12.96 -3.47
C PHE A 73 -3.08 13.99 -3.16
N LEU A 74 -1.83 13.75 -3.58
CA LEU A 74 -0.73 14.73 -3.50
C LEU A 74 -0.67 15.64 -4.73
N THR A 75 -1.85 16.06 -5.19
CA THR A 75 -2.03 16.96 -6.34
C THR A 75 -1.28 18.29 -6.13
N PRO A 76 -1.01 19.07 -7.21
CA PRO A 76 -0.25 20.33 -7.15
C PRO A 76 -0.70 21.36 -6.11
N TRP A 77 -1.91 21.24 -5.58
CA TRP A 77 -2.46 22.11 -4.54
C TRP A 77 -1.92 21.80 -3.13
N LEU A 78 -1.46 20.56 -2.91
CA LEU A 78 -0.87 20.08 -1.65
C LEU A 78 0.66 20.04 -1.75
N PHE A 79 1.17 19.50 -2.86
CA PHE A 79 2.59 19.55 -3.19
C PHE A 79 2.77 19.69 -4.68
N SER A 80 3.68 20.57 -5.09
CA SER A 80 4.23 20.56 -6.43
C SER A 80 5.07 19.30 -6.67
N GLU A 81 5.25 18.95 -7.94
CA GLU A 81 6.12 17.84 -8.35
C GLU A 81 7.56 18.03 -7.86
N GLU A 82 8.05 19.28 -7.83
CA GLU A 82 9.39 19.61 -7.32
C GLU A 82 9.52 19.36 -5.82
N GLU A 83 8.50 19.71 -5.02
CA GLU A 83 8.50 19.42 -3.58
C GLU A 83 8.48 17.93 -3.30
N LEU A 84 7.67 17.16 -4.04
CA LEU A 84 7.65 15.69 -3.90
C LEU A 84 9.01 15.07 -4.25
N GLN A 85 9.70 15.59 -5.27
CA GLN A 85 11.05 15.14 -5.61
C GLN A 85 12.09 15.50 -4.54
N HIS A 86 11.99 16.69 -3.93
CA HIS A 86 12.87 17.10 -2.82
C HIS A 86 12.64 16.28 -1.54
N LEU A 87 11.43 15.75 -1.36
CA LEU A 87 11.10 14.83 -0.27
C LEU A 87 11.41 13.36 -0.61
N ASP A 88 12.01 13.11 -1.78
CA ASP A 88 12.33 11.81 -2.39
C ASP A 88 11.13 10.94 -2.76
N LEU A 89 9.90 11.46 -2.71
CA LEU A 89 8.70 10.74 -3.15
C LEU A 89 8.49 10.91 -4.66
N ARG A 90 9.37 10.29 -5.43
CA ARG A 90 9.30 10.24 -6.90
C ARG A 90 8.18 9.33 -7.39
N ASP A 91 7.87 9.40 -8.68
CA ASP A 91 6.89 8.48 -9.29
C ASP A 91 7.23 7.03 -9.00
N ILE A 92 6.20 6.25 -8.65
CA ILE A 92 6.38 4.84 -8.29
C ILE A 92 6.97 4.04 -9.46
N GLU A 93 6.75 4.45 -10.71
CA GLU A 93 7.36 3.89 -11.92
C GLU A 93 8.89 3.96 -11.92
N ARG A 94 9.50 4.87 -11.14
CA ARG A 94 10.96 4.90 -10.94
C ARG A 94 11.41 3.92 -9.86
N PHE A 95 10.51 3.56 -8.94
CA PHE A 95 10.76 2.60 -7.87
C PHE A 95 10.55 1.16 -8.36
N VAL A 96 9.41 0.90 -9.01
CA VAL A 96 9.13 -0.36 -9.70
C VAL A 96 9.57 -0.19 -11.16
N ARG A 97 10.67 -0.83 -11.54
CA ARG A 97 11.38 -0.67 -12.83
C ARG A 97 10.48 -0.77 -14.08
N ASP A 98 9.31 -1.38 -13.95
CA ASP A 98 8.32 -1.57 -15.01
C ASP A 98 6.90 -1.56 -14.44
N SER A 99 6.14 -0.49 -14.69
CA SER A 99 4.79 -0.32 -14.14
C SER A 99 3.76 -1.30 -14.72
N GLY A 100 3.85 -1.63 -16.01
CA GLY A 100 2.94 -2.60 -16.64
C GLY A 100 3.14 -4.02 -16.09
N ALA A 101 4.38 -4.40 -15.81
CA ALA A 101 4.69 -5.65 -15.11
C ALA A 101 4.25 -5.58 -13.64
N PHE A 102 4.39 -4.43 -12.97
CA PHE A 102 3.96 -4.25 -11.59
C PHE A 102 2.44 -4.45 -11.42
N GLU A 103 1.63 -3.94 -12.34
CA GLU A 103 0.19 -4.18 -12.40
C GLU A 103 -0.15 -5.68 -12.44
N THR A 104 0.66 -6.47 -13.16
CA THR A 104 0.52 -7.93 -13.24
C THR A 104 0.82 -8.58 -11.88
N VAL A 105 1.92 -8.18 -11.23
CA VAL A 105 2.30 -8.68 -9.90
C VAL A 105 1.25 -8.32 -8.85
N ARG A 106 0.84 -7.04 -8.80
CA ARG A 106 -0.19 -6.55 -7.88
C ARG A 106 -1.50 -7.30 -8.07
N SER A 107 -1.96 -7.50 -9.30
CA SER A 107 -3.21 -8.21 -9.57
C SER A 107 -3.18 -9.64 -9.01
N GLN A 108 -2.04 -10.34 -9.15
CA GLN A 108 -1.88 -11.67 -8.59
C GLN A 108 -1.84 -11.68 -7.05
N TRP A 109 -1.31 -10.64 -6.42
CA TRP A 109 -1.09 -10.59 -4.96
C TRP A 109 -2.26 -9.97 -4.18
N ALA A 110 -3.00 -9.04 -4.79
CA ALA A 110 -4.24 -8.47 -4.25
C ALA A 110 -5.46 -9.43 -4.37
N ALA A 111 -5.21 -10.74 -4.50
CA ALA A 111 -6.21 -11.79 -4.64
C ALA A 111 -7.20 -11.61 -5.82
N HIS A 112 -6.89 -10.75 -6.78
CA HIS A 112 -7.54 -10.80 -8.09
C HIS A 112 -6.95 -11.99 -8.87
N ALA A 113 -7.35 -13.21 -8.49
CA ALA A 113 -7.48 -14.24 -9.52
C ALA A 113 -8.21 -13.57 -10.68
N GLN A 114 -7.76 -13.71 -11.93
CA GLN A 114 -8.38 -13.06 -13.08
C GLN A 114 -9.81 -13.60 -13.38
N ALA A 115 -10.58 -13.96 -12.35
CA ALA A 115 -12.01 -14.21 -12.34
C ALA A 115 -12.85 -12.97 -12.72
N LYS A 116 -12.25 -11.78 -12.89
CA LYS A 116 -12.94 -10.62 -13.50
C LYS A 116 -13.22 -10.76 -15.01
N LYS A 117 -12.97 -11.94 -15.62
CA LYS A 117 -13.36 -12.26 -17.01
C LYS A 117 -14.07 -13.62 -17.16
N SER A 118 -14.86 -14.08 -16.19
CA SER A 118 -15.87 -15.11 -16.50
C SER A 118 -17.07 -14.47 -17.22
N THR A 119 -16.85 -13.92 -18.41
CA THR A 119 -17.94 -13.52 -19.30
C THR A 119 -18.18 -14.65 -20.29
N GLY A 120 -19.41 -15.15 -20.37
CA GLY A 120 -19.80 -16.12 -21.41
C GLY A 120 -19.25 -17.55 -21.22
N GLY A 121 -19.24 -18.08 -20.00
CA GLY A 121 -18.98 -19.52 -19.77
C GLY A 121 -17.51 -19.96 -19.86
N THR A 122 -16.56 -19.03 -19.99
CA THR A 122 -15.13 -19.36 -19.92
C THR A 122 -14.64 -19.27 -18.46
N PRO A 123 -13.97 -20.31 -17.92
CA PRO A 123 -13.44 -20.25 -16.56
C PRO A 123 -12.34 -19.20 -16.46
N GLY A 124 -12.32 -18.48 -15.33
CA GLY A 124 -11.19 -17.63 -14.97
C GLY A 124 -9.89 -18.44 -14.92
N ARG A 125 -8.76 -17.81 -15.25
CA ARG A 125 -7.44 -18.45 -15.23
C ARG A 125 -6.53 -17.74 -14.26
N LEU A 126 -5.68 -18.50 -13.57
CA LEU A 126 -4.52 -17.92 -12.89
C LEU A 126 -3.54 -17.40 -13.93
N ILE A 127 -2.81 -16.35 -13.57
CA ILE A 127 -1.69 -15.89 -14.39
C ILE A 127 -0.67 -17.04 -14.47
N PRO A 128 -0.22 -17.44 -15.68
CA PRO A 128 0.77 -18.49 -15.81
C PRO A 128 2.02 -18.19 -14.98
N ALA A 129 2.56 -19.19 -14.29
CA ALA A 129 3.73 -19.00 -13.43
C ALA A 129 4.92 -18.38 -14.17
N SER A 130 5.13 -18.75 -15.44
CA SER A 130 6.18 -18.15 -16.28
C SER A 130 5.95 -16.67 -16.60
N ALA A 131 4.68 -16.24 -16.73
CA ALA A 131 4.33 -14.84 -16.93
C ALA A 131 4.54 -14.03 -15.63
N LEU A 132 4.15 -14.59 -14.49
CA LEU A 132 4.40 -13.98 -13.17
C LEU A 132 5.91 -13.87 -12.89
N GLY A 133 6.69 -14.92 -13.16
CA GLY A 133 8.15 -14.89 -13.00
C GLY A 133 8.81 -13.79 -13.84
N ARG A 134 8.42 -13.65 -15.12
CA ARG A 134 8.90 -12.54 -15.96
C ARG A 134 8.50 -11.17 -15.43
N ALA A 135 7.31 -11.04 -14.86
CA ALA A 135 6.85 -9.78 -14.28
C ALA A 135 7.64 -9.43 -12.99
N LEU A 136 7.93 -10.41 -12.14
CA LEU A 136 8.78 -10.25 -10.95
C LEU A 136 10.19 -9.80 -11.32
N GLU A 137 10.80 -10.40 -12.34
CA GLU A 137 12.12 -9.99 -12.84
C GLU A 137 12.11 -8.56 -13.39
N ARG A 138 11.15 -8.23 -14.26
CA ARG A 138 11.03 -6.88 -14.87
C ARG A 138 10.82 -5.78 -13.84
N THR A 139 10.11 -6.07 -12.75
CA THR A 139 9.84 -5.10 -11.68
C THR A 139 11.01 -4.96 -10.70
N GLY A 140 11.91 -5.94 -10.64
CA GLY A 140 12.94 -6.05 -9.60
C GLY A 140 12.44 -6.66 -8.29
N ILE A 141 11.18 -7.14 -8.24
CA ILE A 141 10.59 -7.79 -7.06
C ILE A 141 11.05 -9.25 -6.92
N GLY A 142 11.61 -9.84 -7.99
CA GLY A 142 12.13 -11.21 -7.98
C GLY A 142 13.20 -11.46 -6.90
N ASP A 143 14.00 -10.45 -6.56
CA ASP A 143 14.82 -10.43 -5.34
C ASP A 143 14.02 -9.80 -4.20
N GLU A 144 13.26 -10.63 -3.48
CA GLU A 144 12.37 -10.18 -2.41
C GLU A 144 13.14 -9.46 -1.29
N GLU A 145 14.35 -9.90 -0.97
CA GLU A 145 15.15 -9.32 0.10
C GLU A 145 15.66 -7.93 -0.30
N GLN A 146 16.19 -7.79 -1.52
CA GLN A 146 16.58 -6.48 -2.04
C GLN A 146 15.38 -5.53 -2.12
N PHE A 147 14.24 -6.00 -2.63
CA PHE A 147 13.03 -5.21 -2.73
C PHE A 147 12.56 -4.71 -1.37
N LEU A 148 12.46 -5.58 -0.37
CA LEU A 148 12.05 -5.20 1.00
C LEU A 148 13.03 -4.21 1.63
N ARG A 149 14.35 -4.35 1.38
CA ARG A 149 15.35 -3.37 1.81
C ARG A 149 15.12 -1.99 1.17
N CYS A 150 14.91 -1.92 -0.14
CA CYS A 150 14.62 -0.66 -0.82
C CYS A 150 13.31 -0.03 -0.31
N VAL A 151 12.27 -0.83 -0.05
CA VAL A 151 11.03 -0.31 0.56
C VAL A 151 11.33 0.31 1.93
N ARG A 152 12.09 -0.37 2.79
CA ARG A 152 12.46 0.11 4.12
C ARG A 152 13.32 1.36 4.11
N ASP A 153 14.37 1.36 3.28
CA ASP A 153 15.46 2.33 3.38
C ASP A 153 15.20 3.56 2.51
N GLU A 154 14.36 3.43 1.47
CA GLU A 154 14.10 4.50 0.49
C GLU A 154 12.64 4.95 0.50
N LEU A 155 11.69 4.02 0.27
CA LEU A 155 10.29 4.38 0.05
C LEU A 155 9.58 4.81 1.34
N THR A 156 9.64 3.99 2.40
CA THR A 156 8.97 4.30 3.67
C THR A 156 9.40 5.67 4.23
N PRO A 157 10.71 6.00 4.30
CA PRO A 157 11.15 7.31 4.79
C PRO A 157 10.66 8.48 3.93
N ALA A 158 10.56 8.31 2.61
CA ALA A 158 10.02 9.34 1.73
C ALA A 158 8.53 9.60 2.01
N VAL A 159 7.74 8.52 2.19
CA VAL A 159 6.32 8.63 2.55
C VAL A 159 6.14 9.28 3.93
N GLU A 160 7.00 8.93 4.90
CA GLU A 160 7.01 9.57 6.23
C GLU A 160 7.29 11.07 6.14
N ARG A 161 8.33 11.49 5.40
CA ARG A 161 8.65 12.91 5.20
C ARG A 161 7.48 13.70 4.60
N VAL A 162 6.83 13.14 3.59
CA VAL A 162 5.67 13.79 2.95
C VAL A 162 4.50 13.88 3.93
N ARG A 163 4.19 12.80 4.66
CA ARG A 163 3.14 12.83 5.70
C ARG A 163 3.45 13.90 6.73
N ASP A 164 4.67 13.95 7.24
CA ASP A 164 5.06 14.90 8.27
C ASP A 164 4.91 16.35 7.78
N LYS A 165 5.23 16.62 6.51
CA LYS A 165 4.96 17.91 5.86
C LYS A 165 3.47 18.25 5.77
N VAL A 166 2.61 17.28 5.43
CA VAL A 166 1.14 17.48 5.48
C VAL A 166 0.71 17.84 6.89
N LEU A 167 1.19 17.13 7.91
CA LEU A 167 0.81 17.34 9.30
C LEU A 167 1.41 18.62 9.92
N GLU A 168 2.48 19.17 9.34
CA GLU A 168 3.03 20.49 9.68
C GLU A 168 2.16 21.61 9.09
N ALA A 169 1.77 21.48 7.82
CA ALA A 169 0.97 22.48 7.11
C ALA A 169 -0.52 22.46 7.51
N HIS A 170 -1.02 21.29 7.90
CA HIS A 170 -2.42 21.04 8.26
C HIS A 170 -2.51 20.30 9.60
N PRO A 171 -2.32 20.99 10.74
CA PRO A 171 -2.32 20.37 12.06
C PRO A 171 -3.61 19.61 12.39
N GLU A 172 -4.76 20.03 11.85
CA GLU A 172 -6.06 19.37 12.04
C GLU A 172 -6.06 17.91 11.53
N ALA A 173 -5.22 17.60 10.54
CA ALA A 173 -5.09 16.25 10.01
C ALA A 173 -4.54 15.27 11.06
N ARG A 174 -3.77 15.74 12.08
CA ARG A 174 -3.27 14.87 13.17
C ARG A 174 -4.41 14.29 14.00
N ASP A 175 -5.36 15.13 14.39
CA ASP A 175 -6.52 14.69 15.17
C ASP A 175 -7.46 13.84 14.30
N PHE A 176 -7.55 14.17 13.02
CA PHE A 176 -8.34 13.39 12.08
C PHE A 176 -7.82 11.96 11.91
N ILE A 177 -6.52 11.74 11.66
CA ILE A 177 -5.97 10.38 11.46
C ILE A 177 -6.03 9.52 12.73
N THR A 178 -5.93 10.13 13.91
CA THR A 178 -5.89 9.42 15.20
C THR A 178 -7.28 9.13 15.74
N THR A 179 -8.23 10.06 15.55
CA THR A 179 -9.53 10.03 16.22
C THR A 179 -10.70 10.22 15.26
N GLY A 180 -10.62 11.20 14.36
CA GLY A 180 -11.72 11.56 13.46
C GLY A 180 -12.12 10.43 12.50
N TYR A 181 -11.16 9.91 11.74
CA TYR A 181 -11.38 8.86 10.76
C TYR A 181 -11.80 7.52 11.39
N PRO A 182 -11.16 7.02 12.47
CA PRO A 182 -11.64 5.81 13.16
C PRO A 182 -13.08 5.92 13.67
N LYS A 183 -13.48 7.08 14.22
CA LYS A 183 -14.86 7.31 14.66
C LYS A 183 -15.84 7.29 13.48
N ALA A 184 -15.47 7.91 12.35
CA ALA A 184 -16.29 7.90 11.15
C ALA A 184 -16.50 6.48 10.59
N LEU A 185 -15.46 5.63 10.60
CA LEU A 185 -15.57 4.22 10.23
C LEU A 185 -16.53 3.45 11.15
N GLN A 186 -16.41 3.64 12.47
CA GLN A 186 -17.30 3.02 13.44
C GLN A 186 -18.76 3.46 13.25
N GLN A 187 -18.98 4.76 13.03
CA GLN A 187 -20.30 5.32 12.79
C GLN A 187 -20.92 4.75 11.50
N GLY A 188 -20.15 4.68 10.41
CA GLY A 188 -20.60 4.07 9.15
C GLY A 188 -21.02 2.61 9.31
N ALA A 189 -20.31 1.83 10.14
CA ALA A 189 -20.69 0.45 10.43
C ALA A 189 -22.02 0.36 11.20
N ILE A 190 -22.23 1.24 12.19
CA ILE A 190 -23.47 1.32 12.97
C ILE A 190 -24.66 1.72 12.08
N ASP A 191 -24.47 2.69 11.19
CA ASP A 191 -25.55 3.18 10.33
C ASP A 191 -25.98 2.13 9.31
N GLU A 192 -25.03 1.38 8.74
CA GLU A 192 -25.31 0.24 7.86
C GLU A 192 -26.10 -0.86 8.60
N GLU A 193 -25.76 -1.16 9.87
CA GLU A 193 -26.48 -2.13 10.69
C GLU A 193 -27.93 -1.68 10.95
N LYS A 194 -28.13 -0.39 11.26
CA LYS A 194 -29.48 0.18 11.40
C LYS A 194 -30.28 0.10 10.10
N SER A 195 -29.66 0.39 8.96
CA SER A 195 -30.30 0.27 7.65
C SER A 195 -30.69 -1.18 7.31
N ARG A 196 -29.92 -2.17 7.78
CA ARG A 196 -30.24 -3.60 7.59
C ARG A 196 -31.29 -4.14 8.57
N GLY A 197 -31.34 -3.59 9.78
CA GLY A 197 -32.33 -3.93 10.82
C GLY A 197 -33.66 -3.20 10.70
N ALA A 198 -33.79 -2.23 9.78
CA ALA A 198 -35.02 -1.48 9.52
C ALA A 198 -35.95 -2.16 8.49
N VAL A 199 -36.00 -3.50 8.50
CA VAL A 199 -36.97 -4.33 7.75
C VAL A 199 -37.95 -4.98 8.71
#